data_AF-A0A937VE21-F1
#
_entry.id   AF-A0A937VE21-F1
#
_cell.length_a   1.000
_cell.length_b   1.000
_cell.length_c   1.000
_cell.angle_alpha   90.00
_cell.angle_beta   90.00
_cell.angle_gamma   90.00
#
_symmetry.space_group_name_H-M   'P 1'
#
loop_
_entity.id
_entity.type
_entity.pdbx_description
1 polymer ?
#
loop_
_entity_poly.entity_id
_entity_poly.type
_entity_poly.pdbx_seq_one_letter_code
_entity_poly.pdbx_strand_id
1 'polypeptide(L)'
;MLRALKVFWSSLGGLYYELFLLVGVNLAWLGLSLLVVTAPPAAAGVYYLANHLAKGESVSFGLFVQGMRRYFGRSWLLAIVVVAINALLVGNILFYANF
;
A
#
# COMPACT_ATOMS: atom_id res chain seq x y z
N MET A 1 24.77 -12.02 -27.25
CA MET A 1 23.33 -12.27 -27.03
C MET A 1 23.04 -13.03 -25.73
N LEU A 2 23.70 -14.16 -25.45
CA LEU A 2 23.47 -14.96 -24.22
C LEU A 2 23.65 -14.22 -22.89
N ARG A 3 24.57 -13.24 -22.80
CA ARG A 3 24.75 -12.42 -21.59
C ARG A 3 23.57 -11.50 -21.28
N ALA A 4 22.99 -10.87 -22.31
CA ALA A 4 21.82 -10.01 -22.14
C ALA A 4 20.60 -10.83 -21.68
N LEU A 5 20.43 -12.04 -22.23
CA LEU A 5 19.37 -12.95 -21.82
C LEU A 5 19.53 -13.40 -20.36
N LYS A 6 20.77 -13.67 -19.92
CA LYS A 6 21.06 -14.04 -18.52
C LYS A 6 20.76 -12.91 -17.54
N VAL A 7 21.08 -11.66 -17.89
CA VAL A 7 20.74 -10.49 -17.06
C VAL A 7 19.22 -10.32 -16.99
N PHE A 8 18.52 -10.42 -18.12
CA PHE A 8 17.06 -10.38 -18.16
C PHE A 8 16.42 -11.47 -17.28
N TRP A 9 16.93 -12.70 -17.34
CA TRP A 9 16.43 -13.81 -16.52
C TRP A 9 16.74 -13.62 -15.03
N SER A 10 17.90 -13.05 -14.71
CA SER A 10 18.27 -12.68 -13.33
C SER A 10 17.35 -11.59 -12.78
N SER A 11 17.00 -10.60 -13.59
CA SER A 11 16.04 -9.54 -13.22
C SER A 11 14.64 -10.09 -13.02
N LEU A 12 14.17 -11.02 -13.87
CA LEU A 12 12.90 -11.72 -13.69
C LEU A 12 12.86 -12.55 -12.40
N GLY A 13 13.96 -13.23 -12.07
CA GLY A 13 14.07 -13.97 -10.80
C GLY A 13 14.02 -13.05 -9.57
N GLY A 14 14.63 -11.85 -9.65
CA GLY A 14 14.54 -10.83 -8.60
C GLY A 14 13.11 -10.31 -8.42
N LEU A 15 12.42 -10.03 -9.53
CA LEU A 15 11.01 -9.61 -9.51
C LEU A 15 10.11 -10.65 -8.83
N TYR A 16 10.36 -11.94 -9.01
CA TYR A 16 9.56 -12.99 -8.38
C TYR A 16 9.61 -12.92 -6.84
N TYR A 17 10.78 -12.63 -6.25
CA TYR A 17 10.91 -12.46 -4.81
C TYR A 17 10.18 -11.21 -4.29
N GLU A 18 10.27 -10.11 -5.02
CA GLU A 18 9.55 -8.87 -4.69
C GLU A 18 8.03 -9.04 -4.82
N LEU A 19 7.57 -9.77 -5.84
CA LEU A 19 6.16 -10.10 -6.04
C LEU A 19 5.63 -10.96 -4.89
N PHE A 20 6.37 -11.98 -4.47
CA PHE A 20 5.96 -12.82 -3.34
C PHE A 20 5.84 -12.00 -2.04
N LEU A 21 6.79 -11.10 -1.82
CA LEU A 21 6.75 -10.17 -0.69
C LEU A 21 5.53 -9.24 -0.77
N LEU A 22 5.26 -8.66 -1.94
CA LEU A 22 4.11 -7.79 -2.17
C LEU A 22 2.80 -8.52 -1.94
N VAL A 23 2.68 -9.78 -2.36
CA VAL A 23 1.51 -10.62 -2.07
C VAL A 23 1.35 -10.79 -0.55
N GLY A 24 2.42 -11.14 0.16
CA GLY A 24 2.38 -11.27 1.62
C GLY A 24 1.98 -9.98 2.34
N VAL A 25 2.50 -8.84 1.89
CA VAL A 25 2.15 -7.51 2.42
C VAL A 25 0.68 -7.17 2.15
N ASN A 26 0.16 -7.48 0.96
CA ASN A 26 -1.26 -7.25 0.64
C ASN A 26 -2.19 -8.15 1.44
N LEU A 27 -1.83 -9.42 1.67
CA LEU A 27 -2.60 -10.31 2.54
C LEU A 27 -2.61 -9.82 3.99
N ALA A 28 -1.46 -9.37 4.50
CA ALA A 28 -1.36 -8.77 5.83
C ALA A 28 -2.20 -7.48 5.91
N TRP A 29 -2.15 -6.64 4.88
CA TRP A 29 -2.98 -5.44 4.78
C TRP A 29 -4.47 -5.76 4.77
N LEU A 30 -4.93 -6.75 4.00
CA LEU A 30 -6.33 -7.19 3.98
C LEU A 30 -6.77 -7.71 5.36
N GLY A 31 -5.97 -8.58 5.98
CA GLY A 31 -6.25 -9.11 7.32
C GLY A 31 -6.36 -8.01 8.38
N LEU A 32 -5.44 -7.04 8.35
CA LEU A 32 -5.47 -5.88 9.25
C LEU A 32 -6.59 -4.88 8.91
N SER A 33 -7.03 -4.82 7.65
CA SER A 33 -8.11 -3.92 7.25
C SER A 33 -9.48 -4.39 7.76
N LEU A 34 -9.66 -5.70 7.99
CA LEU A 34 -10.87 -6.26 8.59
C LEU A 34 -11.14 -5.70 10.00
N LEU A 35 -10.10 -5.37 10.76
CA LEU A 35 -10.26 -4.80 12.10
C LEU A 35 -10.67 -3.32 12.08
N VAL A 36 -10.79 -2.68 10.91
CA VAL A 36 -11.12 -1.25 10.65
C VAL A 36 -10.18 -0.25 11.32
N VAL A 37 -9.95 -0.39 12.62
CA VAL A 37 -9.03 0.40 13.44
C VAL A 37 -7.59 0.33 12.90
N THR A 38 -7.17 -0.82 12.40
CA THR A 38 -5.83 -1.01 11.82
C THR A 38 -5.78 -0.77 10.32
N ALA A 39 -6.90 -0.47 9.66
CA ALA A 39 -6.93 -0.25 8.21
C ALA A 39 -6.09 0.96 7.76
N PRO A 40 -6.21 2.16 8.39
CA PRO A 40 -5.38 3.30 7.98
C PRO A 40 -3.88 3.09 8.23
N PRO A 41 -3.44 2.60 9.40
CA PRO A 41 -2.03 2.28 9.63
C PRO A 41 -1.49 1.19 8.70
N ALA A 42 -2.28 0.15 8.42
CA ALA A 42 -1.87 -0.90 7.51
C ALA A 42 -1.70 -0.35 6.08
N ALA A 43 -2.62 0.51 5.61
CA ALA A 43 -2.48 1.17 4.32
C ALA A 43 -1.22 2.05 4.26
N ALA A 44 -0.91 2.80 5.32
CA ALA A 44 0.31 3.58 5.41
C ALA A 44 1.59 2.70 5.35
N GLY A 45 1.55 1.51 5.95
CA GLY A 45 2.61 0.51 5.83
C GLY A 45 2.84 0.06 4.38
N VAL A 46 1.76 -0.20 3.64
CA VAL A 46 1.83 -0.55 2.20
C VAL A 46 2.41 0.60 1.39
N TYR A 47 1.91 1.83 1.56
CA TYR A 47 2.41 3.00 0.83
C TYR A 47 3.87 3.31 1.14
N TYR A 48 4.29 3.14 2.39
CA TYR A 48 5.68 3.31 2.79
C TYR A 48 6.59 2.30 2.07
N LEU A 49 6.19 1.03 2.05
CA LEU A 49 6.93 -0.02 1.34
C LEU A 49 6.95 0.21 -0.18
N ALA A 50 5.81 0.58 -0.77
CA ALA A 50 5.71 0.90 -2.19
C ALA A 50 6.61 2.08 -2.58
N ASN A 51 6.73 3.09 -1.72
CA ASN A 51 7.64 4.22 -1.95
C ASN A 51 9.13 3.82 -1.90
N HIS A 52 9.51 2.83 -1.10
CA HIS A 52 10.88 2.28 -1.11
C HIS A 52 11.12 1.44 -2.36
N LEU A 53 10.13 0.62 -2.74
CA LEU A 53 10.16 -0.17 -3.96
C LEU A 53 10.31 0.72 -5.22
N ALA A 54 9.55 1.81 -5.29
CA ALA A 54 9.62 2.77 -6.40
C ALA A 54 10.99 3.46 -6.53
N LYS A 55 11.76 3.52 -5.43
CA LYS A 55 13.13 4.05 -5.42
C LYS A 55 14.20 2.98 -5.74
N GLY A 56 13.80 1.73 -5.96
CA GLY A 56 14.71 0.61 -6.18
C GLY A 56 15.46 0.17 -4.93
N GLU A 57 14.98 0.54 -3.74
CA GLU A 57 15.57 0.11 -2.48
C GLU A 57 15.14 -1.33 -2.16
N SER A 58 16.01 -2.11 -1.50
CA SER A 58 15.70 -3.48 -1.10
C SER A 58 14.52 -3.48 -0.12
N VAL A 59 13.41 -4.10 -0.52
CA VAL A 59 12.21 -4.16 0.32
C VAL A 59 12.18 -5.42 1.18
N SER A 60 11.70 -5.29 2.41
CA SER A 60 11.50 -6.39 3.35
C SER A 60 10.15 -6.23 4.07
N PHE A 61 9.59 -7.32 4.60
CA PHE A 61 8.36 -7.27 5.39
C PHE A 61 8.51 -6.36 6.64
N GLY A 62 9.73 -6.17 7.14
CA GLY A 62 10.00 -5.25 8.24
C GLY A 62 9.66 -3.79 7.92
N LEU A 63 9.81 -3.36 6.65
CA LEU A 63 9.46 -1.99 6.22
C LEU A 63 7.95 -1.75 6.32
N PHE A 64 7.12 -2.76 6.05
CA PHE A 64 5.67 -2.65 6.20
C PHE A 64 5.28 -2.36 7.65
N VAL A 65 5.80 -3.16 8.59
CA VAL A 65 5.54 -2.97 10.02
C VAL A 65 6.12 -1.66 10.54
N GLN A 66 7.31 -1.28 10.06
CA GLN A 66 7.94 0.00 10.40
C GLN A 66 7.08 1.18 9.92
N GLY A 67 6.63 1.17 8.66
CA GLY A 67 5.76 2.19 8.09
C GLY A 67 4.45 2.31 8.87
N MET A 68 3.82 1.17 9.19
CA MET A 68 2.60 1.13 9.99
C MET A 68 2.78 1.77 11.37
N ARG A 69 3.84 1.42 12.11
CA ARG A 69 4.11 1.99 13.45
C ARG A 69 4.51 3.46 13.38
N ARG A 70 5.32 3.84 12.39
CA ARG A 70 5.81 5.21 12.20
C ARG A 70 4.69 6.19 11.87
N TYR A 71 3.73 5.77 11.05
CA TYR A 71 2.66 6.64 10.56
C TYR A 71 1.30 6.40 11.22
N PHE A 72 1.20 5.55 12.24
CA PHE A 72 -0.06 5.16 12.88
C PHE A 72 -1.01 6.34 13.17
N GLY A 73 -0.51 7.41 13.81
CA GLY A 73 -1.32 8.60 14.10
C GLY A 73 -1.64 9.44 12.86
N ARG A 74 -0.65 9.68 12.00
CA ARG A 74 -0.84 10.50 10.79
C ARG A 74 -1.75 9.83 9.76
N SER A 75 -1.74 8.51 9.69
CA SER A 75 -2.62 7.75 8.80
C SER A 75 -4.09 7.88 9.18
N TRP A 76 -4.40 8.04 10.47
CA TRP A 76 -5.76 8.33 10.92
C TRP A 76 -6.25 9.71 10.49
N LEU A 77 -5.38 10.72 10.57
CA LEU A 77 -5.71 12.06 10.08
C LEU A 77 -6.03 12.03 8.58
N LEU A 78 -5.20 11.33 7.79
CA LEU A 78 -5.46 11.14 6.36
C LEU A 78 -6.77 10.37 6.11
N ALA A 79 -7.05 9.33 6.88
CA ALA A 79 -8.30 8.58 6.74
C ALA A 79 -9.52 9.46 7.01
N ILE A 80 -9.50 10.29 8.06
CA ILE A 80 -10.59 11.23 8.36
C ILE A 80 -10.80 12.20 7.19
N VAL A 81 -9.72 12.77 6.65
CA VAL A 81 -9.79 13.68 5.50
C VAL A 81 -10.40 12.99 4.28
N VAL A 82 -9.95 11.77 3.96
CA VAL A 82 -10.48 11.00 2.83
C VAL A 82 -11.97 10.67 3.03
N VAL A 83 -12.37 10.27 4.23
CA VAL A 83 -13.77 9.99 4.57
C VAL A 83 -14.62 11.26 4.44
N ALA A 84 -14.14 12.40 4.94
CA ALA A 84 -14.85 13.68 4.83
C ALA A 84 -15.04 14.10 3.37
N ILE A 85 -13.99 14.01 2.54
CA ILE A 85 -14.07 14.32 1.11
C ILE A 85 -15.07 13.39 0.41
N ASN A 86 -15.02 12.09 0.68
CA ASN A 86 -15.96 11.13 0.10
C ASN A 86 -17.40 11.40 0.53
N ALA A 87 -17.63 11.74 1.80
CA ALA A 87 -18.96 12.09 2.30
C ALA A 87 -19.53 13.33 1.58
N LEU A 88 -18.69 14.35 1.33
CA LEU A 88 -19.08 15.54 0.58
C LEU A 88 -19.41 15.21 -0.89
N LEU A 89 -18.58 14.39 -1.55
CA LEU A 89 -18.81 13.97 -2.94
C LEU A 89 -20.09 13.15 -3.07
N VAL A 90 -20.30 12.16 -2.20
CA VAL A 90 -21.52 11.35 -2.19
C VAL A 90 -22.74 12.21 -1.89
N GLY A 91 -22.65 13.10 -0.90
CA GLY A 91 -23.73 14.05 -0.59
C GLY A 91 -24.07 14.95 -1.78
N ASN A 92 -23.05 15.42 -2.52
CA ASN A 92 -23.23 16.21 -3.73
C ASN A 92 -23.93 15.41 -4.83
N ILE A 93 -23.48 14.20 -5.12
CA ILE A 93 -24.09 13.32 -6.13
C ILE A 93 -25.55 13.01 -5.76
N LEU A 94 -25.82 12.66 -4.50
CA LEU A 94 -27.18 12.38 -4.03
C LEU A 94 -28.06 13.62 -4.11
N PHE A 95 -27.54 14.81 -3.80
CA PHE A 95 -28.29 16.06 -3.94
C PHE A 95 -28.70 16.31 -5.39
N TYR A 96 -27.77 16.17 -6.34
CA TYR A 96 -28.05 16.38 -7.76
C TYR A 96 -28.83 15.24 -8.43
N ALA A 97 -28.78 14.02 -7.88
CA ALA A 97 -29.52 12.88 -8.41
C ALA A 97 -30.99 12.86 -7.96
N ASN A 98 -31.33 13.54 -6.86
CA ASN A 98 -32.69 13.63 -6.33
C ASN A 98 -33.45 14.89 -6.81
N PHE A 99 -32.89 15.67 -7.73
CA PHE A 99 -33.49 16.85 -8.35
C PHE A 99 -33.62 16.64 -9.86
#